data_AF-A0A4Q3T8P3-F1
#
_entry.id   AF-A0A4Q3T8P3-F1
#
_cell.length_a   1.000
_cell.length_b   1.000
_cell.length_c   1.000
_cell.angle_alpha   90.00
_cell.angle_beta   90.00
_cell.angle_gamma   90.00
#
_symmetry.space_group_name_H-M   'P 1'
#
loop_
_entity.id
_entity.type
_entity.pdbx_description
1 polymer ?
#
loop_
_entity_poly.entity_id
_entity_poly.type
_entity_poly.pdbx_seq_one_letter_code
_entity_poly.pdbx_strand_id
1 'polypeptide(L)' 'LYQVNGAKESSTPWDYYKQVARVPGDQAFTTVAESKCSLMKK' A
#
# COMPACT_ATOMS: atom_id res chain seq x y z
N LEU A 1 2.10 -1.44 -3.41
CA LEU A 1 1.38 -1.54 -4.70
C LEU A 1 1.37 -2.99 -5.11
N TYR A 2 0.18 -3.54 -5.33
CA TYR A 2 -0.01 -4.91 -5.75
C TYR A 2 -0.81 -4.93 -7.05
N GLN A 3 -0.47 -5.87 -7.92
CA GLN A 3 -1.21 -6.12 -9.15
C GLN A 3 -1.83 -7.51 -9.06
N VAL A 4 -3.06 -7.64 -9.55
CA VAL A 4 -3.75 -8.92 -9.60
C VAL A 4 -2.99 -9.84 -10.57
N ASN A 5 -2.64 -11.03 -10.10
CA ASN A 5 -1.95 -12.04 -10.88
C ASN A 5 -2.83 -12.54 -12.02
N GLY A 6 -2.23 -12.80 -13.18
CA GLY A 6 -2.92 -13.50 -14.25
C GLY A 6 -3.29 -14.93 -13.83
N ALA A 7 -4.31 -15.53 -14.46
CA ALA A 7 -4.75 -16.89 -14.16
C ALA A 7 -3.65 -17.98 -14.29
N LYS A 8 -2.55 -17.67 -14.98
CA LYS A 8 -1.36 -18.54 -15.11
C LYS A 8 -0.28 -18.30 -14.05
N GLU A 9 -0.32 -17.18 -13.32
CA GLU A 9 0.69 -16.85 -12.30
C GLU A 9 0.27 -17.33 -10.90
N SER A 10 -1.03 -17.49 -10.63
CA SER A 10 -1.55 -17.98 -9.33
C SER A 10 -1.34 -19.49 -9.18
N SER A 11 -0.16 -19.88 -8.70
CA SER A 11 0.29 -21.29 -8.66
C SER A 11 -0.08 -22.01 -7.36
N THR A 12 -0.37 -21.26 -6.30
CA THR A 12 -0.75 -21.79 -4.99
C THR A 12 -2.02 -21.10 -4.49
N PRO A 13 -2.85 -21.77 -3.65
CA PRO A 13 -3.98 -21.10 -3.03
C PRO A 13 -3.47 -19.83 -2.33
N TRP A 14 -4.20 -18.73 -2.54
CA TRP A 14 -3.92 -17.38 -2.01
C TRP A 14 -2.84 -16.55 -2.75
N ASP A 15 -2.24 -17.04 -3.83
CA ASP A 15 -1.27 -16.27 -4.65
C ASP A 15 -1.95 -15.41 -5.73
N TYR A 16 -2.76 -14.46 -5.28
CA TYR A 16 -3.56 -13.58 -6.17
C TYR A 16 -2.88 -12.26 -6.51
N TYR A 17 -1.79 -11.91 -5.82
CA TYR A 17 -1.24 -10.57 -5.88
C TYR A 17 0.28 -10.59 -6.00
N LYS A 18 0.79 -9.88 -7.01
CA LYS A 18 2.22 -9.63 -7.20
C LYS A 18 2.59 -8.29 -6.63
N GLN A 19 3.65 -8.25 -5.85
CA GLN A 19 4.21 -7.01 -5.31
C GLN A 19 4.89 -6.23 -6.45
N VAL A 20 4.28 -5.12 -6.86
CA VAL A 20 4.81 -4.25 -7.93
C VAL A 20 5.76 -3.21 -7.35
N ALA A 21 5.42 -2.65 -6.19
CA ALA A 21 6.29 -1.71 -5.49
C ALA A 21 5.95 -1.67 -4.00
N ARG A 22 6.96 -1.39 -3.17
CA ARG A 22 6.79 -1.13 -1.75
C ARG A 22 6.82 0.38 -1.52
N VAL A 23 5.75 0.94 -0.96
CA VAL A 23 5.72 2.35 -0.59
C VAL A 23 6.39 2.47 0.79
N PRO A 24 7.44 3.30 0.94
CA PRO A 24 8.04 3.61 2.23
C PRO A 24 6.99 4.18 3.20
N GLY A 25 7.04 3.79 4.49
CA GLY A 25 5.99 4.13 5.45
C GLY A 25 5.82 5.65 5.65
N ASP A 26 6.91 6.39 5.56
CA ASP A 26 6.99 7.85 5.56
C ASP A 26 6.25 8.53 4.39
N GLN A 27 6.06 7.83 3.27
CA GLN A 27 5.27 8.29 2.12
C GLN A 27 3.88 7.65 2.06
N ALA A 28 3.65 6.57 2.80
CA ALA A 28 2.38 5.86 2.83
C ALA A 28 1.32 6.59 3.67
N PHE A 29 1.75 7.39 4.65
CA PHE A 29 0.87 8.14 5.53
C PHE A 29 0.94 9.64 5.24
N THR A 30 -0.19 10.32 5.46
CA THR A 30 -0.26 11.77 5.36
C THR A 30 0.69 12.40 6.39
N THR A 31 1.48 13.38 5.96
CA THR A 31 2.39 14.09 6.85
C THR A 31 1.61 14.87 7.91
N VAL A 32 2.20 15.11 9.08
CA VAL A 32 1.58 15.92 10.15
C VAL A 32 1.22 17.33 9.65
N ALA A 33 1.97 17.85 8.67
CA ALA A 33 1.73 19.16 8.07
C ALA A 33 0.49 19.20 7.15
N GLU A 34 0.13 18.07 6.52
CA GLU A 34 -1.00 17.95 5.60
C GLU A 34 -2.23 17.30 6.26
N SER A 35 -2.08 16.85 7.51
CA SER A 35 -3.15 16.23 8.26
C SER A 35 -4.25 17.24 8.59
N LYS A 36 -5.47 16.95 8.13
CA LYS A 36 -6.68 17.73 8.47
C LYS A 36 -7.25 17.38 9.86
N CYS A 37 -6.52 16.58 10.65
CA CYS A 37 -6.98 16.15 11.96
C CYS A 37 -6.90 17.31 12.97
N SER A 38 -8.04 17.71 13.52
CA SER A 38 -8.17 18.79 14.52
C SER A 38 -7.43 18.53 15.84
N LEU A 39 -7.05 17.27 16.09
CA LEU A 39 -6.28 16.83 17.26
C LEU A 39 -4.78 16.73 16.99
N MET A 40 -4.34 16.75 15.72
CA MET A 40 -2.92 16.89 15.37
C MET A 40 -2.54 18.36 15.42
N LYS A 41 -2.44 18.90 16.63
CA LYS A 41 -1.83 20.22 16.85
C LYS A 41 -0.31 20.02 16.96
N LYS A 42 0.43 20.89 16.26
CA LYS A 42 1.88 21.04 16.42
C LYS A 42 2.28 21.16 17.89
#